data_AF-A0A1I9Q6Z2-F1
#
_entry.id   AF-A0A1I9Q6Z2-F1
#
_cell.length_a   1.000
_cell.length_b   1.000
_cell.length_c   1.000
_cell.angle_alpha   90.00
_cell.angle_beta   90.00
_cell.angle_gamma   90.00
#
_symmetry.space_group_name_H-M   'P 1'
#
loop_
_entity.id
_entity.type
_entity.pdbx_description
1 polymer ?
#
loop_
_entity_poly.entity_id
_entity_poly.type
_entity_poly.pdbx_seq_one_letter_code
_entity_poly.pdbx_strand_id
1 'polypeptide(L)'
;MLGSAVVPGNAQANMYFGLYGSNAATQGIAFASDLKIAQYTKLPPRTTLWVQSLGTVLGGILQIVISKQIIGSHRDILLDPAGNNIWSGQNVQSFNSQAVTWGALAKDMYSPGSTYDMIPLSVLVGFGVPIIPWIIHRYYPKLRMDLFITPLFCYTLGYLAAGINSTIFMSVVTALLTQGYLRIYRPTWFRKYNYIMSAALDAGMQVFVFITTFALFGAGNGTTVAMPNWALNPVNYADYCYLDDSS
;
A
#
# COMPACT_ATOMS: atom_id res chain seq x y z
N MET A 1 -14.11 -6.63 11.65
CA MET A 1 -15.07 -6.16 12.69
C MET A 1 -16.49 -6.59 12.37
N LEU A 2 -17.13 -6.03 11.33
CA LEU A 2 -18.51 -6.41 10.99
C LEU A 2 -18.62 -7.87 10.51
N GLY A 3 -17.69 -8.33 9.66
CA GLY A 3 -17.67 -9.72 9.19
C GLY A 3 -17.55 -10.77 10.31
N SER A 4 -16.70 -10.51 11.31
CA SER A 4 -16.55 -11.38 12.48
C SER A 4 -17.68 -11.27 13.50
N ALA A 5 -18.40 -10.14 13.55
CA ALA A 5 -19.63 -10.03 14.34
C ALA A 5 -20.77 -10.89 13.76
N VAL A 6 -20.82 -11.02 12.43
CA VAL A 6 -21.83 -11.84 11.73
C VAL A 6 -21.48 -13.34 11.80
N VAL A 7 -20.22 -13.71 11.60
CA VAL A 7 -19.74 -15.10 11.74
C VAL A 7 -18.49 -15.14 12.63
N PRO A 8 -18.67 -15.31 13.95
CA PRO A 8 -17.54 -15.34 14.89
C PRO A 8 -16.74 -16.65 14.74
N GLY A 9 -15.43 -16.57 14.98
CA GLY A 9 -14.54 -17.74 15.01
C GLY A 9 -14.07 -18.24 13.64
N ASN A 10 -14.54 -17.65 12.53
CA ASN A 10 -14.15 -18.06 11.19
C ASN A 10 -13.36 -16.97 10.46
N ALA A 11 -12.03 -17.17 10.32
CA ALA A 11 -11.15 -16.27 9.60
C ALA A 11 -11.50 -16.15 8.11
N GLN A 12 -11.90 -17.25 7.47
CA GLN A 12 -12.23 -17.27 6.04
C GLN A 12 -13.47 -16.43 5.74
N ALA A 13 -14.50 -16.53 6.57
CA ALA A 13 -15.71 -15.71 6.43
C ALA A 13 -15.41 -14.21 6.51
N ASN A 14 -14.52 -13.80 7.42
CA ASN A 14 -14.07 -12.42 7.54
C ASN A 14 -13.27 -11.97 6.29
N MET A 15 -12.45 -12.84 5.70
CA MET A 15 -11.75 -12.54 4.45
C MET A 15 -12.72 -12.31 3.28
N TYR A 16 -13.75 -13.16 3.13
CA TYR A 16 -14.78 -12.97 2.10
C TYR A 16 -15.56 -11.67 2.31
N PHE A 17 -15.92 -11.35 3.56
CA PHE A 17 -16.59 -10.08 3.88
C PHE A 17 -15.72 -8.87 3.52
N GLY A 18 -14.43 -8.90 3.83
CA GLY A 18 -13.49 -7.85 3.46
C GLY A 18 -13.28 -7.73 1.95
N LEU A 19 -13.26 -8.86 1.24
CA LEU A 19 -13.15 -8.91 -0.22
C LEU A 19 -14.34 -8.25 -0.91
N TYR A 20 -15.57 -8.68 -0.58
CA TYR A 20 -16.79 -8.18 -1.22
C TYR A 20 -17.23 -6.80 -0.73
N GLY A 21 -16.89 -6.45 0.52
CA GLY A 21 -17.22 -5.14 1.08
C GLY A 21 -16.16 -4.10 0.74
N SER A 22 -15.02 -4.17 1.42
CA SER A 22 -14.01 -3.10 1.37
C SER A 22 -13.22 -3.11 0.06
N ASN A 23 -12.72 -4.25 -0.38
CA ASN A 23 -11.86 -4.30 -1.58
C ASN A 23 -12.64 -3.94 -2.84
N ALA A 24 -13.86 -4.46 -2.99
CA ALA A 24 -14.74 -4.10 -4.10
C ALA A 24 -15.05 -2.60 -4.13
N ALA A 25 -15.32 -1.98 -2.97
CA ALA A 25 -15.54 -0.54 -2.88
C ALA A 25 -14.30 0.28 -3.25
N THR A 26 -13.12 -0.11 -2.73
CA THR A 26 -11.85 0.55 -3.08
C THR A 26 -11.58 0.48 -4.58
N GLN A 27 -11.80 -0.68 -5.21
CA GLN A 27 -11.66 -0.82 -6.65
C GLN A 27 -12.68 0.03 -7.42
N GLY A 28 -13.92 0.13 -6.95
CA GLY A 28 -14.93 1.00 -7.54
C GLY A 28 -14.56 2.49 -7.47
N ILE A 29 -13.96 2.93 -6.36
CA ILE A 29 -13.49 4.31 -6.19
C ILE A 29 -12.32 4.60 -7.14
N ALA A 30 -11.34 3.69 -7.23
CA ALA A 30 -10.23 3.82 -8.18
C ALA A 30 -10.75 3.88 -9.63
N PHE A 31 -11.68 2.99 -9.97
CA PHE A 31 -12.31 2.96 -11.28
C PHE A 31 -13.02 4.29 -11.62
N ALA A 32 -13.78 4.85 -10.68
CA ALA A 32 -14.45 6.13 -10.85
C ALA A 32 -13.47 7.32 -10.97
N SER A 33 -12.34 7.28 -10.25
CA SER A 33 -11.29 8.28 -10.34
C SER A 33 -10.69 8.34 -11.74
N ASP A 34 -10.38 7.19 -12.33
CA ASP A 34 -9.82 7.11 -13.68
C ASP A 34 -10.83 7.58 -14.74
N LEU A 35 -12.11 7.24 -14.58
CA LEU A 35 -13.16 7.69 -15.49
C LEU A 35 -13.31 9.22 -15.47
N LYS A 36 -13.12 9.85 -14.31
CA LYS A 36 -13.11 11.30 -14.16
C LYS A 36 -11.92 11.94 -14.87
N ILE A 37 -10.73 11.34 -14.79
CA ILE A 37 -9.55 11.78 -15.55
C ILE A 37 -9.80 11.65 -17.05
N ALA A 38 -10.39 10.54 -17.49
CA ALA A 38 -10.72 10.30 -18.88
C ALA A 38 -11.70 11.34 -19.44
N GLN A 39 -12.67 11.78 -18.61
CA GLN A 39 -13.57 12.87 -18.95
C GLN A 39 -12.82 14.21 -19.12
N TYR A 40 -11.84 14.51 -18.27
CA TYR A 40 -10.99 15.71 -18.42
C TYR A 40 -10.17 15.70 -19.70
N THR A 41 -9.73 14.52 -20.16
CA THR A 41 -9.00 14.35 -21.42
C THR A 41 -9.91 14.23 -22.65
N LYS A 42 -11.23 14.37 -22.47
CA LYS A 42 -12.25 14.27 -23.53
C LYS A 42 -12.29 12.91 -24.25
N LEU A 43 -11.98 11.83 -23.53
CA LEU A 43 -12.14 10.47 -24.05
C LEU A 43 -13.62 10.05 -24.01
N PRO A 44 -14.09 9.23 -24.97
CA PRO A 44 -15.46 8.75 -24.99
C PRO A 44 -15.73 7.80 -23.80
N PRO A 45 -16.72 8.09 -22.93
CA PRO A 45 -16.88 7.43 -21.63
C PRO A 45 -17.25 5.94 -21.73
N ARG A 46 -17.94 5.55 -22.81
CA ARG A 46 -18.33 4.15 -23.03
C ARG A 46 -17.11 3.30 -23.39
N THR A 47 -16.23 3.81 -24.25
CA THR A 47 -15.04 3.08 -24.67
C THR A 47 -14.06 2.93 -23.51
N THR A 48 -13.90 3.98 -22.70
CA THR A 48 -13.01 3.94 -21.52
C THR A 48 -13.50 2.94 -20.48
N LEU A 49 -14.82 2.87 -20.24
CA LEU A 49 -15.43 1.88 -19.36
C LEU A 49 -15.10 0.45 -19.80
N TRP A 50 -15.28 0.15 -21.10
CA TRP A 50 -15.01 -1.18 -21.65
C TRP A 50 -13.54 -1.56 -21.56
N VAL A 51 -12.64 -0.66 -21.95
CA VAL A 51 -11.19 -0.92 -21.92
C VAL A 51 -10.71 -1.15 -20.48
N GLN A 52 -11.17 -0.34 -19.52
CA GLN A 52 -10.80 -0.48 -18.12
C GLN A 52 -11.37 -1.77 -17.49
N SER A 53 -12.61 -2.12 -17.84
CA SER A 53 -13.22 -3.38 -17.37
C SER A 53 -12.49 -4.61 -17.94
N LEU A 54 -12.13 -4.59 -19.23
CA LEU A 54 -11.34 -5.66 -19.83
C LEU A 54 -9.93 -5.76 -19.22
N GLY A 55 -9.28 -4.61 -18.99
CA GLY A 55 -7.96 -4.54 -18.38
C GLY A 55 -7.95 -5.11 -16.95
N THR A 56 -8.98 -4.82 -16.15
CA THR A 56 -9.11 -5.36 -14.79
C THR A 56 -9.35 -6.87 -14.78
N VAL A 57 -10.17 -7.39 -15.69
CA VAL A 57 -10.40 -8.85 -15.83
C VAL A 57 -9.11 -9.55 -16.25
N LEU A 58 -8.43 -9.07 -17.29
CA LEU A 58 -7.16 -9.63 -17.75
C LEU A 58 -6.07 -9.56 -16.68
N GLY A 59 -5.96 -8.41 -16.01
CA GLY A 59 -5.03 -8.21 -14.90
C GLY A 59 -5.29 -9.17 -13.75
N GLY A 60 -6.56 -9.40 -13.38
CA GLY A 60 -6.93 -10.37 -12.36
C GLY A 60 -6.55 -11.80 -12.70
N ILE A 61 -6.75 -12.23 -13.97
CA ILE A 61 -6.35 -13.55 -14.43
C ILE A 61 -4.82 -13.71 -14.40
N LEU A 62 -4.09 -12.73 -14.94
CA LEU A 62 -2.63 -12.73 -14.94
C LEU A 62 -2.06 -12.75 -13.51
N GLN A 63 -2.65 -11.96 -12.60
CA GLN A 63 -2.25 -11.92 -11.20
C GLN A 63 -2.36 -13.31 -10.55
N ILE A 64 -3.42 -14.05 -10.82
CA ILE A 64 -3.61 -15.42 -10.29
C ILE A 64 -2.54 -16.37 -10.84
N VAL A 65 -2.26 -16.30 -12.14
CA VAL A 65 -1.24 -17.15 -12.78
C VAL A 65 0.14 -16.89 -12.18
N ILE A 66 0.54 -15.61 -12.11
CA ILE A 66 1.83 -15.20 -11.57
C ILE A 66 1.95 -15.59 -10.09
N SER A 67 0.90 -15.34 -9.31
CA SER A 67 0.90 -15.70 -7.88
C SER A 67 1.07 -17.20 -7.66
N LYS A 68 0.38 -18.05 -8.46
CA LYS A 68 0.56 -19.51 -8.39
C LYS A 68 1.97 -19.94 -8.77
N GLN A 69 2.57 -19.31 -9.76
CA GLN A 69 3.93 -19.61 -10.19
C GLN A 69 4.96 -19.25 -9.11
N ILE A 70 4.88 -18.05 -8.54
CA ILE A 70 5.77 -17.60 -7.47
C ILE A 70 5.64 -18.49 -6.23
N ILE A 71 4.42 -18.81 -5.81
CA ILE A 71 4.18 -19.71 -4.67
C ILE A 71 4.73 -21.11 -4.98
N GLY A 72 4.60 -21.60 -6.21
CA GLY A 72 5.14 -22.90 -6.62
C GLY A 72 6.66 -22.96 -6.58
N SER A 73 7.34 -21.87 -6.94
CA SER A 73 8.81 -21.86 -7.04
C SER A 73 9.52 -21.42 -5.75
N HIS A 74 8.92 -20.58 -4.91
CA HIS A 74 9.60 -19.94 -3.77
C HIS A 74 8.84 -20.11 -2.43
N ARG A 75 8.07 -21.20 -2.29
CA ARG A 75 7.22 -21.44 -1.10
C ARG A 75 7.98 -21.33 0.22
N ASP A 76 9.17 -21.90 0.30
CA ASP A 76 9.91 -22.03 1.56
C ASP A 76 10.42 -20.67 2.05
N ILE A 77 10.86 -19.81 1.13
CA ILE A 77 11.30 -18.43 1.43
C ILE A 77 10.11 -17.54 1.81
N LEU A 78 8.94 -17.77 1.22
CA LEU A 78 7.72 -17.02 1.52
C LEU A 78 7.10 -17.38 2.89
N LEU A 79 7.48 -18.50 3.49
CA LEU A 79 7.06 -18.88 4.84
C LEU A 79 7.90 -18.19 5.92
N ASP A 80 9.14 -17.82 5.60
CA ASP A 80 10.04 -17.12 6.50
C ASP A 80 9.61 -15.63 6.66
N PRO A 81 9.38 -15.15 7.90
CA PRO A 81 9.09 -13.74 8.17
C PRO A 81 10.20 -12.78 7.72
N ALA A 82 11.46 -13.20 7.77
CA ALA A 82 12.60 -12.39 7.32
C ALA A 82 12.76 -12.46 5.80
N GLY A 83 12.45 -13.62 5.20
CA GLY A 83 12.59 -13.88 3.77
C GLY A 83 14.03 -13.64 3.28
N ASN A 84 14.15 -13.23 2.02
CA ASN A 84 15.39 -12.70 1.44
C ASN A 84 15.12 -11.28 0.91
N ASN A 85 16.16 -10.48 0.66
CA ASN A 85 16.07 -9.11 0.12
C ASN A 85 15.17 -8.99 -1.14
N ILE A 86 15.02 -10.09 -1.88
CA ILE A 86 14.25 -10.16 -3.12
C ILE A 86 12.80 -10.65 -2.88
N TRP A 87 12.62 -11.63 -1.99
CA TRP A 87 11.34 -12.30 -1.77
C TRP A 87 10.99 -12.28 -0.30
N SER A 88 9.86 -11.65 0.04
CA SER A 88 9.38 -11.57 1.41
C SER A 88 7.94 -12.06 1.52
N GLY A 89 7.68 -12.94 2.49
CA GLY A 89 6.35 -13.38 2.89
C GLY A 89 5.55 -12.34 3.68
N GLN A 90 6.14 -11.18 4.01
CA GLN A 90 5.59 -10.20 4.94
C GLN A 90 4.15 -9.79 4.61
N ASN A 91 3.83 -9.52 3.34
CA ASN A 91 2.48 -9.14 2.95
C ASN A 91 1.48 -10.27 3.20
N VAL A 92 1.83 -11.51 2.83
CA VAL A 92 0.97 -12.69 3.01
C VAL A 92 0.77 -12.99 4.50
N GLN A 93 1.83 -12.89 5.30
CA GLN A 93 1.76 -13.09 6.75
C GLN A 93 0.98 -11.97 7.45
N SER A 94 1.13 -10.72 7.02
CA SER A 94 0.32 -9.60 7.50
C SER A 94 -1.16 -9.80 7.18
N PHE A 95 -1.50 -10.21 5.95
CA PHE A 95 -2.88 -10.54 5.57
C PHE A 95 -3.44 -11.70 6.42
N ASN A 96 -2.65 -12.76 6.64
CA ASN A 96 -3.07 -13.88 7.49
C ASN A 96 -3.28 -13.45 8.95
N SER A 97 -2.35 -12.67 9.50
CA SER A 97 -2.44 -12.13 10.87
C SER A 97 -3.66 -11.24 11.04
N GLN A 98 -3.95 -10.37 10.05
CA GLN A 98 -5.17 -9.57 10.02
C GLN A 98 -6.44 -10.45 9.94
N ALA A 99 -6.45 -11.49 9.12
CA ALA A 99 -7.58 -12.40 9.00
C ALA A 99 -7.86 -13.16 10.31
N VAL A 100 -6.81 -13.63 10.99
CA VAL A 100 -6.93 -14.38 12.26
C VAL A 100 -7.36 -13.46 13.40
N THR A 101 -6.68 -12.32 13.59
CA THR A 101 -6.99 -11.37 14.68
C THR A 101 -8.40 -10.79 14.53
N TRP A 102 -8.78 -10.36 13.32
CA TRP A 102 -10.07 -9.74 13.07
C TRP A 102 -11.19 -10.73 12.76
N GLY A 103 -10.88 -12.00 12.52
CA GLY A 103 -11.85 -13.05 12.17
C GLY A 103 -12.05 -14.07 13.29
N ALA A 104 -11.02 -14.89 13.52
CA ALA A 104 -11.07 -16.01 14.47
C ALA A 104 -11.01 -15.54 15.93
N LEU A 105 -10.06 -14.67 16.26
CA LEU A 105 -9.78 -14.21 17.62
C LEU A 105 -10.51 -12.92 18.02
N ALA A 106 -11.38 -12.41 17.15
CA ALA A 106 -11.96 -11.08 17.35
C ALA A 106 -12.77 -10.97 18.65
N LYS A 107 -13.46 -12.04 19.06
CA LYS A 107 -14.21 -12.05 20.32
C LYS A 107 -13.28 -12.00 21.53
N ASP A 108 -12.20 -12.77 21.51
CA ASP A 108 -11.32 -12.88 22.67
C ASP A 108 -10.39 -11.67 22.79
N MET A 109 -9.99 -11.04 21.68
CA MET A 109 -9.12 -9.86 21.68
C MET A 109 -9.87 -8.55 21.85
N TYR A 110 -11.06 -8.41 21.26
CA TYR A 110 -11.76 -7.12 21.14
C TYR A 110 -13.06 -7.02 21.93
N SER A 111 -13.42 -8.04 22.72
CA SER A 111 -14.58 -7.97 23.63
C SER A 111 -14.33 -6.95 24.76
N PRO A 112 -15.37 -6.27 25.28
CA PRO A 112 -15.25 -5.41 26.44
C PRO A 112 -14.55 -6.12 27.61
N GLY A 113 -13.48 -5.52 28.14
CA GLY A 113 -12.67 -6.09 29.23
C GLY A 113 -11.48 -6.95 28.78
N SER A 114 -11.23 -7.09 27.47
CA SER A 114 -10.02 -7.72 26.94
C SER A 114 -8.88 -6.71 26.74
N THR A 115 -7.65 -7.19 26.54
CA THR A 115 -6.44 -6.37 26.40
C THR A 115 -6.47 -5.37 25.24
N TYR A 116 -7.27 -5.64 24.20
CA TYR A 116 -7.37 -4.80 23.00
C TYR A 116 -8.77 -4.23 22.75
N ASP A 117 -9.60 -4.12 23.79
CA ASP A 117 -10.96 -3.57 23.72
C ASP A 117 -11.04 -2.12 23.18
N MET A 118 -9.96 -1.35 23.38
CA MET A 118 -9.82 0.02 22.91
C MET A 118 -9.68 0.12 21.37
N ILE A 119 -9.24 -0.94 20.68
CA ILE A 119 -9.02 -0.91 19.23
C ILE A 119 -10.35 -0.71 18.48
N PRO A 120 -11.44 -1.44 18.75
CA PRO A 120 -12.78 -1.12 18.26
C PRO A 120 -13.23 0.31 18.56
N LEU A 121 -12.96 0.79 19.77
CA LEU A 121 -13.36 2.12 20.24
C LEU A 121 -12.55 3.24 19.58
N SER A 122 -11.41 2.93 18.95
CA SER A 122 -10.60 3.89 18.21
C SER A 122 -11.36 4.59 17.08
N VAL A 123 -12.44 3.99 16.55
CA VAL A 123 -13.33 4.66 15.59
C VAL A 123 -13.97 5.91 16.20
N LEU A 124 -14.40 5.84 17.47
CA LEU A 124 -14.96 6.99 18.20
C LEU A 124 -13.88 8.02 18.50
N VAL A 125 -12.68 7.58 18.86
CA VAL A 125 -11.52 8.46 19.03
C VAL A 125 -11.22 9.19 17.73
N GLY A 126 -11.26 8.48 16.60
CA GLY A 126 -11.09 9.01 15.24
C GLY A 126 -12.06 10.13 14.90
N PHE A 127 -13.32 10.04 15.33
CA PHE A 127 -14.31 11.12 15.20
C PHE A 127 -13.97 12.36 16.01
N GLY A 128 -13.28 12.19 17.15
CA GLY A 128 -12.84 13.28 18.02
C GLY A 128 -11.60 14.02 17.52
N VAL A 129 -10.68 13.33 16.83
CA VAL A 129 -9.41 13.93 16.36
C VAL A 129 -9.60 15.20 15.51
N PRO A 130 -10.51 15.28 14.51
CA PRO A 130 -10.66 16.49 13.70
C PRO A 130 -11.20 17.71 14.47
N ILE A 131 -11.78 17.50 15.67
CA ILE A 131 -12.27 18.57 16.53
C ILE A 131 -11.10 19.39 17.11
N ILE A 132 -9.97 18.76 17.40
CA ILE A 132 -8.78 19.41 17.99
C ILE A 132 -8.25 20.54 17.08
N PRO A 133 -7.91 20.29 15.80
CA PRO A 133 -7.44 21.34 14.91
C PRO A 133 -8.53 22.38 14.60
N TRP A 134 -9.81 22.01 14.62
CA TRP A 134 -10.92 22.95 14.48
C TRP A 134 -10.99 23.94 15.66
N ILE A 135 -10.87 23.47 16.90
CA ILE A 135 -10.82 24.31 18.09
C ILE A 135 -9.62 25.26 18.02
N ILE A 136 -8.44 24.74 17.70
CA ILE A 136 -7.22 25.55 17.63
C ILE A 136 -7.33 26.61 16.53
N HIS A 137 -7.92 26.30 15.38
CA HIS A 137 -8.20 27.31 14.35
C HIS A 137 -9.15 28.41 14.86
N ARG A 138 -10.19 28.04 15.61
CA ARG A 138 -11.16 28.98 16.18
C ARG A 138 -10.54 29.97 17.18
N TYR A 139 -9.59 29.52 18.01
CA TYR A 139 -8.92 30.39 18.98
C TYR A 139 -7.71 31.14 18.39
N TYR A 140 -7.02 30.55 17.41
CA TYR A 140 -5.82 31.11 16.79
C TYR A 140 -5.91 31.06 15.25
N PRO A 141 -6.73 31.94 14.64
CA PRO A 141 -6.96 31.93 13.19
C PRO A 141 -5.69 32.23 12.38
N LYS A 142 -4.68 32.86 12.99
CA LYS A 142 -3.37 33.13 12.36
C LYS A 142 -2.57 31.86 12.05
N LEU A 143 -2.80 30.74 12.73
CA LEU A 143 -2.09 29.48 12.50
C LEU A 143 -2.55 28.73 11.24
N ARG A 144 -3.64 29.17 10.57
CA ARG A 144 -4.17 28.56 9.33
C ARG A 144 -4.33 27.03 9.39
N MET A 145 -4.73 26.49 10.54
CA MET A 145 -4.88 25.05 10.72
C MET A 145 -6.04 24.43 9.92
N ASP A 146 -6.82 25.23 9.18
CA ASP A 146 -7.75 24.75 8.15
C ASP A 146 -7.07 23.95 7.03
N LEU A 147 -5.78 24.18 6.82
CA LEU A 147 -4.98 23.46 5.83
C LEU A 147 -4.56 22.06 6.32
N PHE A 148 -4.76 21.77 7.61
CA PHE A 148 -4.37 20.51 8.20
C PHE A 148 -5.43 19.42 7.98
N ILE A 149 -5.13 18.48 7.10
CA ILE A 149 -5.99 17.33 6.83
C ILE A 149 -5.74 16.25 7.89
N THR A 150 -6.42 16.40 9.01
CA THR A 150 -6.38 15.48 10.17
C THR A 150 -6.53 14.00 9.83
N PRO A 151 -7.52 13.55 9.03
CA PRO A 151 -7.68 12.12 8.74
C PRO A 151 -6.51 11.55 7.94
N LEU A 152 -5.92 12.35 7.04
CA LEU A 152 -4.74 11.94 6.27
C LEU A 152 -3.53 11.77 7.19
N PHE A 153 -3.34 12.67 8.14
CA PHE A 153 -2.26 12.60 9.12
C PHE A 153 -2.36 11.33 9.98
N CYS A 154 -3.53 11.05 10.56
CA CYS A 154 -3.75 9.83 11.35
C CYS A 154 -3.52 8.56 10.54
N TYR A 155 -3.96 8.54 9.27
CA TYR A 155 -3.71 7.43 8.37
C TYR A 155 -2.20 7.20 8.15
N THR A 156 -1.45 8.27 7.86
CA THR A 156 -0.01 8.16 7.61
C THR A 156 0.79 7.73 8.85
N LEU A 157 0.36 8.11 10.05
CA LEU A 157 0.96 7.64 11.30
C LEU A 157 0.81 6.13 11.48
N GLY A 158 -0.37 5.58 11.16
CA GLY A 158 -0.59 4.13 11.21
C GLY A 158 0.22 3.37 10.15
N TYR A 159 0.42 3.96 8.97
CA TYR A 159 1.17 3.35 7.88
C TYR A 159 2.69 3.29 8.13
N LEU A 160 3.25 4.26 8.85
CA LEU A 160 4.68 4.34 9.18
C LEU A 160 5.18 3.18 10.05
N ALA A 161 4.29 2.43 10.69
CA ALA A 161 4.66 1.27 11.51
C ALA A 161 5.16 0.06 10.69
N ALA A 162 5.13 0.11 9.35
CA ALA A 162 5.67 -0.93 8.49
C ALA A 162 7.21 -0.88 8.42
N GLY A 163 7.88 -2.03 8.54
CA GLY A 163 9.34 -2.12 8.72
C GLY A 163 10.22 -1.61 7.57
N ILE A 164 9.67 -1.43 6.36
CA ILE A 164 10.46 -0.97 5.20
C ILE A 164 10.32 0.55 5.05
N ASN A 165 11.32 1.28 5.51
CA ASN A 165 11.31 2.75 5.52
C ASN A 165 11.94 3.40 4.28
N SER A 166 12.61 2.63 3.43
CA SER A 166 13.29 3.13 2.22
C SER A 166 12.33 3.80 1.24
N THR A 167 11.10 3.27 1.09
CA THR A 167 10.06 3.87 0.25
C THR A 167 9.62 5.24 0.76
N ILE A 168 9.60 5.45 2.08
CA ILE A 168 9.17 6.73 2.68
C ILE A 168 10.20 7.81 2.39
N PHE A 169 11.49 7.51 2.56
CA PHE A 169 12.56 8.45 2.24
C PHE A 169 12.49 8.89 0.77
N MET A 170 12.38 7.93 -0.15
CA MET A 170 12.28 8.25 -1.58
C MET A 170 11.02 9.06 -1.90
N SER A 171 9.88 8.73 -1.27
CA SER A 171 8.63 9.48 -1.43
C SER A 171 8.78 10.94 -0.96
N VAL A 172 9.48 11.18 0.15
CA VAL A 172 9.77 12.53 0.65
C VAL A 172 10.68 13.28 -0.31
N VAL A 173 11.75 12.64 -0.81
CA VAL A 173 12.65 13.26 -1.80
C VAL A 173 11.89 13.64 -3.07
N THR A 174 11.08 12.72 -3.62
CA THR A 174 10.25 13.00 -4.79
C THR A 174 9.26 14.13 -4.53
N ALA A 175 8.61 14.16 -3.36
CA ALA A 175 7.70 15.23 -2.97
C ALA A 175 8.42 16.58 -2.85
N LEU A 176 9.59 16.64 -2.22
CA LEU A 176 10.38 17.88 -2.11
C LEU A 176 10.83 18.38 -3.49
N LEU A 177 11.26 17.48 -4.37
CA LEU A 177 11.67 17.85 -5.73
C LEU A 177 10.48 18.36 -6.55
N THR A 178 9.38 17.61 -6.61
CA THR A 178 8.24 17.98 -7.46
C THR A 178 7.40 19.12 -6.88
N GLN A 179 6.98 19.01 -5.61
CA GLN A 179 6.08 19.97 -4.97
C GLN A 179 6.82 21.15 -4.33
N GLY A 180 8.05 20.95 -3.85
CA GLY A 180 8.88 22.01 -3.27
C GLY A 180 9.63 22.82 -4.32
N TYR A 181 10.48 22.15 -5.12
CA TYR A 181 11.34 22.84 -6.08
C TYR A 181 10.64 23.14 -7.41
N LEU A 182 10.15 22.12 -8.13
CA LEU A 182 9.58 22.30 -9.47
C LEU A 182 8.35 23.22 -9.47
N ARG A 183 7.46 23.07 -8.48
CA ARG A 183 6.24 23.88 -8.39
C ARG A 183 6.52 25.37 -8.15
N ILE A 184 7.53 25.70 -7.35
CA ILE A 184 7.86 27.08 -6.98
C ILE A 184 8.73 27.74 -8.05
N TYR A 185 9.81 27.07 -8.48
CA TYR A 185 10.82 27.67 -9.37
C TYR A 185 10.52 27.47 -10.86
N ARG A 186 9.76 26.43 -11.25
CA ARG A 186 9.46 26.10 -12.66
C ARG A 186 7.98 25.72 -12.88
N PRO A 187 7.02 26.61 -12.56
CA PRO A 187 5.59 26.29 -12.60
C PRO A 187 5.06 25.95 -14.00
N THR A 188 5.62 26.54 -15.05
CA THR A 188 5.24 26.26 -16.44
C THR A 188 5.58 24.83 -16.87
N TRP A 189 6.75 24.34 -16.47
CA TRP A 189 7.16 22.96 -16.72
C TRP A 189 6.31 21.99 -15.90
N PHE A 190 6.12 22.29 -14.61
CA PHE A 190 5.34 21.47 -13.69
C PHE A 190 3.92 21.22 -14.22
N ARG A 191 3.21 22.26 -14.66
CA ARG A 191 1.84 22.12 -15.17
C ARG A 191 1.76 21.28 -16.46
N LYS A 192 2.78 21.33 -17.32
CA LYS A 192 2.76 20.69 -18.64
C LYS A 192 3.25 19.23 -18.60
N TYR A 193 4.28 18.94 -17.81
CA TYR A 193 5.01 17.68 -17.89
C TYR A 193 4.94 16.81 -16.64
N ASN A 194 4.57 17.36 -15.48
CA ASN A 194 4.63 16.59 -14.22
C ASN A 194 3.74 15.35 -14.25
N TYR A 195 2.52 15.47 -14.80
CA TYR A 195 1.59 14.34 -14.91
C TYR A 195 2.12 13.26 -15.88
N ILE A 196 2.67 13.67 -17.02
CA ILE A 196 3.22 12.75 -18.03
C ILE A 196 4.47 12.04 -17.49
N MET A 197 5.35 12.78 -16.81
CA MET A 197 6.53 12.22 -16.16
C MET A 197 6.15 11.22 -15.07
N SER A 198 5.16 11.56 -14.23
CA SER A 198 4.66 10.64 -13.19
C SER A 198 4.09 9.36 -13.81
N ALA A 199 3.28 9.47 -14.87
CA ALA A 199 2.73 8.31 -15.56
C ALA A 199 3.83 7.46 -16.21
N ALA A 200 4.86 8.09 -16.80
CA ALA A 200 5.98 7.38 -17.41
C ALA A 200 6.86 6.66 -16.39
N LEU A 201 7.10 7.28 -15.23
CA LEU A 201 7.87 6.65 -14.14
C LEU A 201 7.13 5.45 -13.55
N ASP A 202 5.82 5.56 -13.33
CA ASP A 202 5.01 4.44 -12.81
C ASP A 202 4.96 3.27 -13.81
N ALA A 203 4.61 3.54 -15.07
CA ALA A 203 4.58 2.51 -16.11
C ALA A 203 5.97 1.88 -16.34
N GLY A 204 7.04 2.70 -16.38
CA GLY A 204 8.40 2.24 -16.55
C GLY A 204 8.88 1.35 -15.41
N MET A 205 8.57 1.72 -14.16
CA MET A 205 8.88 0.93 -12.98
C MET A 205 8.15 -0.41 -12.99
N GLN A 206 6.86 -0.44 -13.34
CA GLN A 206 6.09 -1.69 -13.42
C GLN A 206 6.66 -2.66 -14.46
N VAL A 207 7.02 -2.16 -15.65
CA VAL A 207 7.66 -2.99 -16.69
C VAL A 207 9.04 -3.48 -16.24
N PHE A 208 9.83 -2.62 -15.60
CA PHE A 208 11.14 -2.99 -15.06
C PHE A 208 11.03 -4.08 -13.98
N VAL A 209 10.11 -3.92 -13.02
CA VAL A 209 9.83 -4.91 -11.97
C VAL A 209 9.39 -6.23 -12.59
N PHE A 210 8.49 -6.21 -13.57
CA PHE A 210 8.06 -7.43 -14.26
C PHE A 210 9.24 -8.16 -14.91
N ILE A 211 10.06 -7.45 -15.68
CA ILE A 211 11.22 -8.04 -16.37
C ILE A 211 12.23 -8.58 -15.36
N THR A 212 12.61 -7.79 -14.35
CA THR A 212 13.60 -8.21 -13.34
C THR A 212 13.11 -9.37 -12.49
N THR A 213 11.82 -9.40 -12.14
CA THR A 213 11.20 -10.49 -11.39
C THR A 213 11.29 -11.83 -12.12
N PHE A 214 10.97 -11.84 -13.42
CA PHE A 214 11.01 -13.06 -14.22
C PHE A 214 12.41 -13.44 -14.72
N ALA A 215 13.25 -12.47 -15.06
CA ALA A 215 14.56 -12.71 -15.67
C ALA A 215 15.71 -12.86 -14.65
N LEU A 216 15.67 -12.14 -13.53
CA LEU A 216 16.80 -12.06 -12.58
C LEU A 216 16.48 -12.72 -11.24
N PHE A 217 15.25 -12.54 -10.76
CA PHE A 217 14.84 -12.98 -9.42
C PHE A 217 14.19 -14.37 -9.40
N GLY A 218 14.22 -15.09 -10.51
CA GLY A 218 13.86 -16.51 -10.54
C GLY A 218 12.37 -16.82 -10.45
N ALA A 219 11.47 -15.84 -10.65
CA ALA A 219 10.03 -16.08 -10.61
C ALA A 219 9.54 -17.07 -11.70
N GLY A 220 10.30 -17.21 -12.80
CA GLY A 220 9.97 -18.09 -13.92
C GLY A 220 10.35 -19.55 -13.70
N ASN A 221 11.64 -19.80 -13.46
CA ASN A 221 12.26 -21.14 -13.49
C ASN A 221 13.13 -21.43 -12.25
N GLY A 222 13.02 -20.64 -11.18
CA GLY A 222 13.80 -20.80 -9.94
C GLY A 222 15.28 -20.39 -10.04
N THR A 223 15.80 -20.09 -11.23
CA THR A 223 17.18 -19.66 -11.42
C THR A 223 17.33 -18.18 -11.08
N THR A 224 17.99 -17.89 -9.96
CA THR A 224 18.37 -16.53 -9.57
C THR A 224 19.70 -16.15 -10.18
N VAL A 225 19.77 -15.01 -10.87
CA VAL A 225 21.03 -14.46 -11.37
C VAL A 225 21.63 -13.56 -10.29
N ALA A 226 22.80 -13.93 -9.78
CA ALA A 226 23.51 -13.10 -8.80
C ALA A 226 23.96 -11.79 -9.46
N MET A 227 23.45 -10.66 -8.98
CA MET A 227 23.89 -9.35 -9.43
C MET A 227 25.30 -9.05 -8.92
N PRO A 228 26.11 -8.28 -9.67
CA PRO A 228 27.42 -7.86 -9.20
C PRO A 228 27.27 -7.03 -7.91
N ASN A 229 28.32 -7.03 -7.10
CA ASN A 229 28.38 -6.23 -5.88
C ASN A 229 28.70 -4.79 -6.24
N TRP A 230 27.94 -3.84 -5.68
CA TRP A 230 28.16 -2.40 -5.86
C TRP A 230 27.62 -1.64 -4.64
N ALA A 231 27.82 -0.32 -4.61
CA ALA A 231 27.57 0.51 -3.43
C ALA A 231 26.13 0.48 -2.88
N LEU A 232 25.13 0.03 -3.65
CA LEU A 232 23.74 -0.16 -3.18
C LEU A 232 23.29 -1.64 -3.25
N ASN A 233 24.22 -2.58 -3.46
CA ASN A 233 24.02 -4.02 -3.34
C ASN A 233 25.20 -4.65 -2.57
N PRO A 234 25.28 -4.44 -1.24
CA PRO A 234 26.35 -4.98 -0.41
C PRO A 234 26.20 -6.50 -0.19
N VAL A 235 27.31 -7.18 0.11
CA VAL A 235 27.39 -8.65 0.25
C VAL A 235 26.68 -9.18 1.52
N ASN A 236 26.55 -8.35 2.55
CA ASN A 236 26.03 -8.78 3.86
C ASN A 236 24.55 -8.40 4.03
N TYR A 237 24.29 -7.23 4.59
CA TYR A 237 22.95 -6.71 4.81
C TYR A 237 22.71 -5.51 3.91
N ALA A 238 21.54 -5.48 3.26
CA ALA A 238 21.11 -4.32 2.49
C ALA A 238 20.86 -3.11 3.39
N ASP A 239 20.47 -3.35 4.65
CA ASP A 239 20.38 -2.33 5.68
C ASP A 239 21.74 -2.13 6.36
N TYR A 240 22.32 -0.95 6.15
CA TYR A 240 23.53 -0.49 6.84
C TYR A 240 23.33 -0.25 8.35
N CYS A 241 22.07 -0.29 8.82
CA CYS A 241 21.70 -0.13 10.22
C CYS A 241 21.30 -1.45 10.89
N TYR A 242 21.57 -2.60 10.28
CA TYR A 242 21.32 -3.90 10.91
C TYR A 242 22.21 -4.05 12.15
N LEU A 243 21.58 -4.06 13.32
CA LEU A 243 22.23 -4.40 14.59
C LEU A 243 22.16 -5.92 14.71
N ASP A 244 23.34 -6.55 14.73
CA ASP A 244 23.43 -7.98 14.98
C ASP A 244 23.11 -8.22 16.47
N ASP A 245 22.27 -9.20 16.79
CA ASP A 245 21.84 -9.53 18.17
C ASP A 245 23.02 -10.02 19.07
N SER A 246 24.26 -9.89 18.60
CA SER A 246 25.50 -10.33 19.23
C SER A 246 26.27 -9.20 19.94
N SER A 247 25.75 -7.97 20.01
CA SER A 247 26.38 -6.82 20.69
C SER A 247 25.51 -6.15 21.75
#